data_AF-A0A284S8F2-F1
#
_entry.id   AF-A0A284S8F2-F1
#
_cell.length_a   1.000
_cell.length_b   1.000
_cell.length_c   1.000
_cell.angle_alpha   90.00
_cell.angle_beta   90.00
_cell.angle_gamma   90.00
#
_symmetry.space_group_name_H-M   'P 1'
#
loop_
_entity.id
_entity.type
_entity.pdbx_description
1 polymer ?
#
loop_
_entity_poly.entity_id
_entity_poly.type
_entity_poly.pdbx_seq_one_letter_code
_entity_poly.pdbx_strand_id
1 'polypeptide(L)'
;MDYLVETDAQYIKGMLSNPGMGPNATINQWIEDILMFHFTLHHVKGSTFPADRLLRQDPQPGDKIRPDLKDYELEDHGPLKFEVAEGTSMLPKEIDEFKNEIDSQGSYMYTLATSINDFTVELEDAHSREQELRDLYLAQDTDEMICQFLKVTPLIPDLEYKFDPNKREDYPEKQRTSSGLAQDE
;
A
#
# COMPACT_ATOMS: atom_id res chain seq x y z
N MET A 1 25.31 14.85 19.56
CA MET A 1 25.94 13.86 18.65
C MET A 1 25.31 14.14 17.31
N ASP A 2 26.08 14.69 16.37
CA ASP A 2 25.54 15.04 15.05
C ASP A 2 25.69 13.81 14.15
N TYR A 3 24.57 13.18 13.79
CA TYR A 3 24.56 12.06 12.87
C TYR A 3 24.59 12.59 11.44
N LEU A 4 25.44 12.01 10.58
CA LEU A 4 25.49 12.32 9.15
C LEU A 4 24.90 11.14 8.38
N VAL A 5 23.86 11.39 7.59
CA VAL A 5 23.22 10.37 6.74
C VAL A 5 23.51 10.72 5.30
N GLU A 6 24.18 9.84 4.59
CA GLU A 6 24.46 10.01 3.16
C GLU A 6 23.36 9.38 2.32
N THR A 7 22.93 10.06 1.25
CA THR A 7 21.94 9.54 0.30
C THR A 7 22.24 9.96 -1.13
N ASP A 8 22.00 9.09 -2.10
CA ASP A 8 22.03 9.41 -3.53
C ASP A 8 20.65 9.71 -4.12
N ALA A 9 19.60 9.66 -3.30
CA ALA A 9 18.26 9.95 -3.75
C ALA A 9 18.04 11.46 -3.88
N GLN A 10 17.86 11.90 -5.13
CA GLN A 10 17.71 13.32 -5.51
C GLN A 10 16.41 13.96 -4.94
N TYR A 11 15.40 13.13 -4.66
CA TYR A 11 14.05 13.57 -4.28
C TYR A 11 13.85 13.74 -2.76
N ILE A 12 14.68 13.07 -1.95
CA ILE A 12 14.50 13.02 -0.49
C ILE A 12 14.53 14.41 0.13
N LYS A 13 15.43 15.30 -0.34
CA LYS A 13 15.48 16.68 0.15
C LYS A 13 14.15 17.40 -0.06
N GLY A 14 13.59 17.33 -1.27
CA GLY A 14 12.31 17.96 -1.59
C GLY A 14 11.18 17.43 -0.73
N MET A 15 11.16 16.12 -0.47
CA MET A 15 10.16 15.45 0.36
C MET A 15 10.27 15.84 1.85
N LEU A 16 11.48 15.84 2.42
CA LEU A 16 11.69 16.17 3.84
C LEU A 16 11.48 17.65 4.14
N SER A 17 11.74 18.55 3.18
CA SER A 17 11.48 19.99 3.34
C SER A 17 10.00 20.36 3.27
N ASN A 18 9.14 19.46 2.79
CA ASN A 18 7.71 19.73 2.55
C ASN A 18 6.84 18.58 3.10
N PRO A 19 6.80 18.39 4.44
CA PRO A 19 5.97 17.36 5.05
C PRO A 19 4.48 17.58 4.68
N GLY A 20 3.77 16.48 4.41
CA GLY A 20 2.36 16.50 4.01
C GLY A 20 2.10 16.74 2.52
N MET A 21 3.10 17.15 1.73
CA MET A 21 2.99 17.23 0.26
C MET A 21 3.34 15.91 -0.45
N GLY A 22 3.60 14.85 0.31
CA GLY A 22 3.83 13.53 -0.25
C GLY A 22 2.58 13.00 -0.98
N PRO A 23 2.79 12.14 -1.99
CA PRO A 23 1.74 11.62 -2.88
C PRO A 23 0.74 10.69 -2.18
N ASN A 24 1.11 10.09 -1.04
CA ASN A 24 0.29 9.12 -0.30
C ASN A 24 0.46 9.34 1.22
N ALA A 25 -0.59 9.03 1.98
CA ALA A 25 -0.60 9.03 3.44
C ALA A 25 0.54 8.21 4.05
N THR A 26 0.86 7.02 3.51
CA THR A 26 1.97 6.20 4.02
C THR A 26 3.31 6.92 3.89
N ILE A 27 3.55 7.59 2.75
CA ILE A 27 4.78 8.34 2.51
C ILE A 27 4.85 9.56 3.44
N ASN A 28 3.73 10.25 3.66
CA ASN A 28 3.66 11.36 4.62
C ASN A 28 3.95 10.90 6.05
N GLN A 29 3.41 9.74 6.47
CA GLN A 29 3.72 9.16 7.78
C GLN A 29 5.22 8.88 7.92
N TRP A 30 5.85 8.30 6.90
CA TRP A 30 7.28 8.01 6.94
C TRP A 30 8.14 9.29 6.96
N ILE A 31 7.71 10.36 6.29
CA ILE A 31 8.37 11.67 6.36
C ILE A 31 8.30 12.22 7.77
N GLU A 32 7.12 12.17 8.40
CA GLU A 32 6.93 12.60 9.80
C GLU A 32 7.82 11.78 10.75
N ASP A 33 7.84 10.46 10.61
CA ASP A 33 8.67 9.56 11.41
C ASP A 33 10.17 9.86 11.24
N ILE A 34 10.63 10.18 10.03
CA ILE A 34 12.04 10.55 9.77
C ILE A 34 12.40 11.88 10.43
N LEU A 35 11.48 12.84 10.45
CA LEU A 35 11.68 14.15 11.07
C LEU A 35 11.80 14.09 12.60
N MET A 36 11.46 12.94 13.22
CA MET A 36 11.71 12.69 14.65
C MET A 36 13.19 12.51 15.01
N PHE A 37 14.10 12.42 14.02
CA PHE A 37 15.51 12.17 14.26
C PHE A 37 16.40 13.38 13.94
N HIS A 38 17.43 13.60 14.78
CA HIS A 38 18.44 14.63 14.56
C HIS A 38 19.62 14.12 13.72
N PHE A 39 19.63 14.47 12.43
CA PHE A 39 20.77 14.20 11.55
C PHE A 39 20.95 15.29 10.49
N THR A 40 22.13 15.35 9.91
CA THR A 40 22.42 16.12 8.69
C THR A 40 22.32 15.18 7.50
N LEU A 41 21.48 15.52 6.53
CA LEU A 41 21.38 14.76 5.29
C LEU A 41 22.42 15.27 4.29
N HIS A 42 23.33 14.40 3.87
CA HIS A 42 24.41 14.69 2.93
C HIS A 42 24.14 14.00 1.59
N HIS A 43 23.86 14.78 0.55
CA HIS A 43 23.61 14.20 -0.77
C HIS A 43 24.92 13.87 -1.49
N VAL A 44 25.07 12.60 -1.91
CA VAL A 44 26.25 12.08 -2.60
C VAL A 44 25.83 11.52 -3.97
N LYS A 45 26.69 11.63 -4.97
CA LYS A 45 26.45 11.05 -6.30
C LYS A 45 26.33 9.51 -6.20
N GLY A 46 25.27 8.93 -6.76
CA GLY A 46 25.02 7.47 -6.73
C GLY A 46 26.14 6.60 -7.30
N SER A 47 26.95 7.11 -8.24
CA SER A 47 28.14 6.39 -8.73
C SER A 47 29.20 6.11 -7.66
N THR A 48 29.20 6.89 -6.59
CA THR A 48 30.14 6.79 -5.47
C THR A 48 29.51 6.08 -4.27
N PHE A 49 28.20 5.79 -4.30
CA PHE A 49 27.45 5.26 -3.18
C PHE A 49 27.44 3.71 -3.20
N PRO A 50 28.15 3.03 -2.27
CA PRO A 50 28.29 1.57 -2.30
C PRO A 50 27.07 0.82 -1.73
N ALA A 51 26.06 1.54 -1.22
CA ALA A 51 24.98 0.96 -0.42
C ALA A 51 23.90 0.19 -1.20
N ASP A 52 23.87 0.27 -2.54
CA ASP A 52 22.87 -0.43 -3.38
C ASP A 52 22.89 -1.98 -3.20
N ARG A 53 23.99 -2.53 -2.64
CA ARG A 53 24.11 -3.97 -2.36
C ARG A 53 23.40 -4.44 -1.09
N LEU A 54 23.06 -3.56 -0.14
CA LEU A 54 22.43 -3.95 1.13
C LEU A 54 20.89 -4.00 1.06
N LEU A 55 20.27 -3.26 0.14
CA LEU A 55 18.81 -3.27 -0.07
C LEU A 55 18.30 -4.54 -0.75
N ARG A 56 19.19 -5.41 -1.22
CA ARG A 56 18.87 -6.67 -1.90
C ARG A 56 19.10 -7.91 -1.04
N GLN A 57 19.37 -7.75 0.25
CA GLN A 57 19.59 -8.87 1.15
C GLN A 57 18.24 -9.36 1.70
N ASP A 58 17.90 -10.62 1.43
CA ASP A 58 16.78 -11.29 2.11
C ASP A 58 17.04 -11.31 3.63
N PRO A 59 15.99 -11.17 4.47
CA PRO A 59 16.11 -11.26 5.92
C PRO A 59 16.90 -12.52 6.32
N GLN A 60 18.02 -12.33 7.02
CA GLN A 60 18.85 -13.44 7.45
C GLN A 60 18.32 -14.03 8.75
N PRO A 61 18.46 -15.35 8.96
CA PRO A 61 18.11 -15.97 10.23
C PRO A 61 18.97 -15.39 11.36
N GLY A 62 18.38 -14.53 12.18
CA GLY A 62 19.07 -13.78 13.25
C GLY A 62 18.77 -12.27 13.24
N ASP A 63 18.15 -11.75 12.19
CA ASP A 63 17.75 -10.35 12.13
C ASP A 63 16.70 -10.03 13.20
N LYS A 64 16.97 -9.00 14.01
CA LYS A 64 16.06 -8.56 15.06
C LYS A 64 14.89 -7.81 14.44
N ILE A 65 13.67 -8.17 14.82
CA ILE A 65 12.47 -7.38 14.50
C ILE A 65 12.67 -6.00 15.13
N ARG A 66 12.63 -4.96 14.29
CA ARG A 66 12.74 -3.59 14.77
C ARG A 66 11.45 -3.22 15.51
N PRO A 67 11.52 -2.57 16.69
CA PRO A 67 10.33 -2.09 17.38
C PRO A 67 9.56 -1.07 16.53
N ASP A 68 8.24 -1.01 16.73
CA ASP A 68 7.33 -0.08 16.03
C ASP A 68 7.67 1.37 16.44
N LEU A 69 7.53 2.33 15.51
CA LEU A 69 7.95 3.72 15.75
C LEU A 69 7.07 4.51 16.73
N LYS A 70 5.99 3.89 17.21
CA LYS A 70 4.98 4.52 18.08
C LYS A 70 5.48 4.79 19.51
N ASP A 71 6.63 4.24 19.87
CA ASP A 71 7.21 4.37 21.22
C ASP A 71 8.13 5.59 21.37
N TYR A 72 8.35 6.37 20.31
CA TYR A 72 9.18 7.58 20.36
C TYR A 72 8.32 8.82 20.64
N GLU A 73 8.72 9.66 21.59
CA GLU A 73 8.04 10.93 21.88
C GLU A 73 8.29 11.94 20.75
N LEU A 74 7.23 12.60 20.26
CA LEU A 74 7.31 13.63 19.22
C LEU A 74 7.88 14.92 19.81
N GLU A 75 9.19 15.05 19.78
CA GLU A 75 9.87 16.31 20.09
C GLU A 75 9.89 17.21 18.81
N ASP A 76 9.64 18.52 18.97
CA ASP A 76 9.70 19.49 17.87
C ASP A 76 11.17 19.87 17.61
N HIS A 77 11.75 19.25 16.59
CA HIS A 77 13.20 19.27 16.34
C HIS A 77 13.68 20.39 15.41
N GLY A 78 12.78 21.25 14.93
CA GLY A 78 13.11 22.28 13.95
C GLY A 78 13.50 21.72 12.57
N PRO A 79 13.91 22.58 11.62
CA PRO A 79 14.18 22.16 10.25
C PRO A 79 15.44 21.29 10.13
N LEU A 80 15.32 20.21 9.36
CA LEU A 80 16.43 19.29 9.04
C LEU A 80 17.57 20.02 8.32
N LYS A 81 18.81 19.73 8.71
CA LYS A 81 20.01 20.30 8.06
C LYS A 81 20.38 19.50 6.82
N PHE A 82 20.73 20.21 5.74
CA PHE A 82 21.02 19.60 4.44
C PHE A 82 22.35 20.12 3.88
N GLU A 83 23.19 19.20 3.40
CA GLU A 83 24.49 19.47 2.79
C GLU A 83 24.65 18.70 1.47
N VAL A 84 25.40 19.27 0.51
CA VAL A 84 25.69 18.63 -0.79
C VAL A 84 27.19 18.35 -0.86
N ALA A 85 27.54 17.11 -1.22
CA ALA A 85 28.94 16.72 -1.38
C ALA A 85 29.60 17.46 -2.54
N GLU A 86 30.86 17.87 -2.34
CA GLU A 86 31.68 18.53 -3.35
C GLU A 86 31.89 17.59 -4.57
N GLY A 87 31.56 18.06 -5.78
CA GLY A 87 31.63 17.26 -7.02
C GLY A 87 30.32 16.56 -7.43
N THR A 88 29.23 16.77 -6.70
CA THR A 88 27.91 16.24 -7.08
C THR A 88 27.30 17.09 -8.20
N SER A 89 27.21 16.54 -9.42
CA SER A 89 26.69 17.25 -10.59
C SER A 89 25.16 17.31 -10.67
N MET A 90 24.46 16.47 -9.92
CA MET A 90 22.99 16.46 -9.85
C MET A 90 22.57 17.08 -8.53
N LEU A 91 22.00 18.29 -8.60
CA LEU A 91 21.45 18.93 -7.41
C LEU A 91 20.14 18.23 -7.00
N PRO A 92 19.86 18.11 -5.70
CA PRO A 92 18.56 17.63 -5.23
C PRO A 92 17.44 18.49 -5.81
N LYS A 93 16.35 17.83 -6.24
CA LYS A 93 15.19 18.50 -6.82
C LYS A 93 14.32 19.10 -5.72
N GLU A 94 13.73 20.25 -6.01
CA GLU A 94 12.65 20.79 -5.17
C GLU A 94 11.34 20.04 -5.43
N ILE A 95 10.45 20.01 -4.44
CA ILE A 95 9.22 19.19 -4.52
C ILE A 95 8.34 19.56 -5.72
N ASP A 96 8.27 20.85 -6.06
CA ASP A 96 7.47 21.32 -7.18
C ASP A 96 7.96 20.81 -8.54
N GLU A 97 9.24 20.44 -8.65
CA GLU A 97 9.83 19.91 -9.88
C GLU A 97 9.39 18.48 -10.18
N PHE A 98 9.03 17.69 -9.17
CA PHE A 98 8.78 16.25 -9.34
C PHE A 98 7.48 15.73 -8.71
N LYS A 99 6.72 16.56 -7.99
CA LYS A 99 5.48 16.10 -7.32
C LYS A 99 4.49 15.42 -8.27
N ASN A 100 4.45 15.84 -9.54
CA ASN A 100 3.57 15.26 -10.57
C ASN A 100 4.18 14.01 -11.25
N GLU A 101 5.47 13.74 -11.04
CA GLU A 101 6.15 12.54 -11.53
C GLU A 101 5.90 11.34 -10.61
N ILE A 102 5.52 11.58 -9.35
CA ILE A 102 5.26 10.50 -8.42
C ILE A 102 3.84 9.97 -8.63
N ASP A 103 3.75 8.73 -9.10
CA ASP A 103 2.49 8.00 -9.18
C ASP A 103 1.97 7.68 -7.78
N SER A 104 0.93 8.40 -7.34
CA SER A 104 0.24 8.17 -6.07
C SER A 104 -0.77 7.02 -6.11
N GLN A 105 -1.13 6.56 -7.31
CA GLN A 105 -2.17 5.53 -7.50
C GLN A 105 -1.58 4.12 -7.51
N GLY A 106 -0.27 4.00 -7.78
CA GLY A 106 0.50 2.77 -7.69
C GLY A 106 0.88 2.39 -6.26
N SER A 107 -0.10 1.98 -5.45
CA SER A 107 0.20 1.06 -4.34
C SER A 107 0.76 -0.26 -4.92
N TYR A 108 1.22 -1.18 -4.07
CA TYR A 108 1.88 -2.47 -4.36
C TYR A 108 1.03 -3.49 -5.17
N MET A 109 0.08 -3.04 -5.97
CA MET A 109 -0.73 -3.83 -6.88
C MET A 109 -0.35 -3.45 -8.31
N TYR A 110 -0.02 -4.48 -9.09
CA TYR A 110 0.28 -4.44 -10.51
C TYR A 110 -0.66 -3.48 -11.25
N THR A 111 -0.07 -2.64 -12.13
CA THR A 111 -0.69 -1.89 -13.24
C THR A 111 -2.17 -1.55 -13.08
N LEU A 112 -2.51 -0.25 -13.06
CA LEU A 112 -3.90 0.22 -13.16
C LEU A 112 -4.69 -0.67 -14.12
N ALA A 113 -5.67 -1.41 -13.60
CA ALA A 113 -6.48 -2.31 -14.41
C ALA A 113 -7.13 -1.48 -15.52
N THR A 114 -6.66 -1.70 -16.74
CA THR A 114 -7.15 -1.01 -17.93
C THR A 114 -8.39 -1.70 -18.48
N SER A 115 -8.58 -2.96 -18.11
CA SER A 115 -9.66 -3.82 -18.57
C SER A 115 -10.14 -4.75 -17.47
N ILE A 116 -11.41 -5.16 -17.53
CA ILE A 116 -11.96 -6.25 -16.70
C ILE A 116 -11.15 -7.54 -16.89
N ASN A 117 -10.56 -7.71 -18.07
CA ASN A 117 -9.77 -8.89 -18.41
C ASN A 117 -8.43 -8.96 -17.66
N ASP A 118 -8.01 -7.89 -17.00
CA ASP A 118 -6.79 -7.86 -16.19
C ASP A 118 -6.97 -8.66 -14.88
N PHE A 119 -8.21 -8.97 -14.50
CA PHE A 119 -8.55 -9.74 -13.29
C PHE A 119 -8.81 -11.23 -13.54
N THR A 120 -8.59 -11.74 -14.76
CA THR A 120 -8.95 -13.14 -15.06
C THR A 120 -8.13 -14.14 -14.25
N VAL A 121 -6.85 -13.85 -14.03
CA VAL A 121 -5.95 -14.73 -13.28
C VAL A 121 -6.36 -14.76 -11.80
N GLU A 122 -6.62 -13.61 -11.20
CA GLU A 122 -7.08 -13.52 -9.81
C GLU A 122 -8.44 -14.21 -9.63
N LEU A 123 -9.34 -14.09 -10.61
CA LEU A 123 -10.64 -14.73 -10.57
C LEU A 123 -10.52 -16.26 -10.64
N GLU A 124 -9.69 -16.79 -11.54
CA GLU A 124 -9.42 -18.24 -11.66
C GLU A 124 -8.78 -18.81 -10.38
N ASP A 125 -7.84 -18.07 -9.80
CA ASP A 125 -7.16 -18.42 -8.55
C ASP A 125 -8.13 -18.40 -7.36
N ALA A 126 -9.03 -17.40 -7.29
CA ALA A 126 -10.09 -17.35 -6.29
C ALA A 126 -11.06 -18.53 -6.40
N HIS A 127 -11.48 -18.89 -7.61
CA HIS A 127 -12.32 -20.07 -7.86
C HIS A 127 -11.62 -21.36 -7.43
N SER A 128 -10.34 -21.50 -7.75
CA SER A 128 -9.56 -22.69 -7.38
C SER A 128 -9.48 -22.85 -5.86
N ARG A 129 -9.16 -21.77 -5.13
CA ARG A 129 -9.12 -21.77 -3.66
C ARG A 129 -10.48 -22.07 -3.04
N GLU A 130 -11.55 -21.50 -3.59
CA GLU A 130 -12.91 -21.77 -3.12
C GLU A 130 -13.24 -23.26 -3.21
N GLN A 131 -12.88 -23.89 -4.34
CA GLN A 131 -13.13 -25.31 -4.57
C GLN A 131 -12.32 -26.19 -3.61
N GLU A 132 -11.04 -25.89 -3.40
CA GLU A 132 -10.21 -26.60 -2.42
C GLU A 132 -10.78 -26.53 -1.00
N LEU A 133 -11.24 -25.35 -0.58
CA LEU A 133 -11.88 -25.18 0.73
C LEU A 133 -13.18 -25.97 0.82
N ARG A 134 -14.01 -25.97 -0.23
CA ARG A 134 -15.25 -26.77 -0.26
C ARG A 134 -14.98 -28.26 -0.08
N ASP A 135 -14.01 -28.79 -0.82
CA ASP A 135 -13.66 -30.21 -0.73
C ASP A 135 -13.16 -30.57 0.68
N LEU A 136 -12.39 -29.67 1.30
CA LEU A 136 -11.93 -29.83 2.68
C LEU A 136 -13.11 -29.84 3.68
N TYR A 137 -14.03 -28.88 3.58
CA TYR A 137 -15.19 -28.75 4.47
C TYR A 137 -16.23 -29.85 4.29
N LEU A 138 -16.34 -30.43 3.09
CA LEU A 138 -17.19 -31.59 2.83
C LEU A 138 -16.56 -32.90 3.34
N ALA A 139 -15.23 -32.96 3.44
CA ALA A 139 -14.51 -34.11 3.97
C ALA A 139 -14.43 -34.11 5.51
N GLN A 140 -14.40 -32.95 6.15
CA GLN A 140 -14.69 -32.83 7.58
C GLN A 140 -16.20 -33.00 7.77
N ASP A 141 -16.62 -34.01 8.52
CA ASP A 141 -18.02 -34.28 8.88
C ASP A 141 -18.58 -33.15 9.75
N THR A 142 -18.84 -32.00 9.11
CA THR A 142 -19.30 -30.74 9.70
C THR A 142 -20.83 -30.67 9.65
N ASP A 143 -21.40 -29.60 10.20
CA ASP A 143 -22.85 -29.40 10.29
C ASP A 143 -23.54 -29.65 8.93
N GLU A 144 -24.54 -30.54 8.94
CA GLU A 144 -25.23 -31.04 7.75
C GLU A 144 -25.87 -29.89 6.94
N MET A 145 -26.27 -28.81 7.62
CA MET A 145 -26.83 -27.60 6.99
C MET A 145 -25.76 -26.83 6.20
N ILE A 146 -24.54 -26.75 6.75
CA ILE A 146 -23.38 -26.11 6.09
C ILE A 146 -22.97 -26.95 4.88
N CYS A 147 -22.89 -28.27 5.03
CA CYS A 147 -22.58 -29.16 3.92
C CYS A 147 -23.63 -29.09 2.80
N GLN A 148 -24.92 -28.94 3.12
CA GLN A 148 -25.96 -28.71 2.10
C GLN A 148 -25.77 -27.37 1.39
N PHE A 149 -25.51 -26.28 2.13
CA PHE A 149 -25.25 -24.98 1.53
C PHE A 149 -24.04 -24.99 0.58
N LEU A 150 -22.94 -25.62 1.01
CA LEU A 150 -21.73 -25.78 0.20
C LEU A 150 -21.90 -26.73 -1.01
N LYS A 151 -22.97 -27.53 -1.08
CA LYS A 151 -23.27 -28.35 -2.25
C LYS A 151 -24.12 -27.62 -3.30
N VAL A 152 -24.90 -26.62 -2.90
CA VAL A 152 -25.95 -26.03 -3.73
C VAL A 152 -25.50 -24.72 -4.38
N THR A 153 -24.67 -23.91 -3.71
CA THR A 153 -24.40 -22.54 -4.15
C THR A 153 -22.91 -22.25 -4.21
N PRO A 154 -22.35 -21.84 -5.37
CA PRO A 154 -21.00 -21.26 -5.42
C PRO A 154 -20.98 -19.94 -4.63
N LEU A 155 -19.88 -19.66 -3.94
CA LEU A 155 -19.69 -18.46 -3.11
C LEU A 155 -19.22 -17.32 -3.99
N ILE A 156 -18.38 -17.64 -4.98
CA ILE A 156 -18.04 -16.71 -6.05
C ILE A 156 -19.10 -16.85 -7.15
N PRO A 157 -19.95 -15.82 -7.35
CA PRO A 157 -21.01 -15.87 -8.34
C PRO A 157 -20.42 -15.86 -9.75
N ASP A 158 -20.94 -16.73 -10.61
CA ASP A 158 -20.65 -16.69 -12.04
C ASP A 158 -21.24 -15.42 -12.67
N LEU A 159 -20.63 -14.94 -13.75
CA LEU A 159 -21.12 -13.83 -14.57
C LEU A 159 -22.54 -14.09 -15.07
N GLU A 160 -22.88 -15.36 -15.33
CA GLU A 160 -24.23 -15.78 -15.69
C GLU A 160 -25.26 -15.61 -14.57
N TYR A 161 -24.85 -15.58 -13.29
CA TYR A 161 -25.78 -15.54 -12.17
C TYR A 161 -26.13 -14.12 -11.72
N LYS A 162 -25.17 -13.20 -11.76
CA LYS A 162 -25.36 -11.82 -11.25
C LYS A 162 -26.04 -10.89 -12.26
N PHE A 163 -25.92 -11.19 -13.55
CA PHE A 163 -26.40 -10.31 -14.63
C PHE A 163 -27.48 -10.95 -15.53
N ASP A 164 -27.92 -12.18 -15.27
CA ASP A 164 -29.07 -12.76 -15.99
C ASP A 164 -30.35 -12.00 -15.60
N PRO A 165 -30.93 -11.21 -16.52
CA PRO A 165 -32.12 -10.42 -16.23
C PRO A 165 -33.33 -11.28 -15.86
N ASN A 166 -33.32 -12.58 -16.18
CA ASN A 166 -34.39 -13.51 -15.85
C ASN A 166 -34.23 -14.15 -14.46
N LYS A 167 -33.03 -14.09 -13.86
CA LYS A 167 -32.73 -14.58 -12.50
C LYS A 167 -32.49 -13.46 -11.50
N ARG A 168 -32.47 -12.21 -11.97
CA ARG A 168 -32.31 -11.03 -11.11
C ARG A 168 -33.48 -10.97 -10.14
N GLU A 169 -33.19 -11.08 -8.84
CA GLU A 169 -34.20 -10.84 -7.80
C GLU A 169 -34.77 -9.43 -7.97
N ASP A 170 -36.10 -9.32 -7.95
CA ASP A 170 -36.80 -8.05 -8.07
C ASP A 170 -36.43 -7.20 -6.86
N TYR A 171 -35.56 -6.22 -7.09
CA TYR A 171 -35.00 -5.40 -6.02
C TYR A 171 -36.01 -4.30 -5.71
N PRO A 172 -36.72 -4.32 -4.58
CA PRO A 172 -37.70 -3.29 -4.29
C PRO A 172 -36.96 -1.95 -4.13
N GLU A 173 -37.27 -0.97 -4.98
CA GLU A 173 -36.64 0.36 -4.99
C GLU A 173 -36.72 1.09 -3.63
N LYS A 174 -37.60 0.63 -2.72
CA LYS A 174 -37.86 1.22 -1.40
C LYS A 174 -37.21 0.45 -0.25
N GLN A 175 -35.93 0.10 -0.37
CA GLN A 175 -35.18 -0.50 0.76
C GLN A 175 -34.71 0.50 1.82
N ARG A 176 -34.69 1.80 1.52
CA ARG A 176 -34.33 2.79 2.54
C ARG A 176 -35.41 2.82 3.61
N THR A 177 -34.97 2.64 4.85
CA THR A 177 -35.83 2.89 6.00
C THR A 177 -36.27 4.35 5.99
N SER A 178 -37.46 4.62 6.51
CA SER A 178 -37.97 6.01 6.65
C SER A 178 -36.97 6.91 7.38
N SER A 179 -36.21 6.35 8.32
CA SER A 179 -35.12 7.03 9.02
C SER A 179 -33.96 7.43 8.10
N GLY A 180 -33.59 6.60 7.12
CA GLY A 180 -32.50 6.90 6.19
C GLY A 180 -32.88 7.95 5.14
N LEU A 181 -34.16 8.07 4.79
CA LEU A 181 -34.65 9.13 3.92
C LEU A 181 -34.66 10.50 4.62
N ALA A 182 -34.93 10.53 5.93
CA ALA A 182 -34.99 11.76 6.72
C ALA A 182 -33.60 12.36 7.05
N GLN A 183 -32.50 11.66 6.74
CA GLN A 183 -31.13 12.14 6.97
C GLN A 183 -30.50 12.84 5.75
N ASP A 184 -31.17 12.79 4.59
CA ASP A 184 -30.73 13.44 3.36
C ASP A 184 -31.36 14.85 3.17
N GLU A 185 -32.30 15.26 4.05
CA GLU A 185 -32.87 16.61 4.14
C GLU A 185 -32.13 17.49 5.16
#